data_AF-A0A6B3IAI1-F1
#
_entry.id   AF-A0A6B3IAI1-F1
#
_cell.length_a   1.000
_cell.length_b   1.000
_cell.length_c   1.000
_cell.angle_alpha   90.00
_cell.angle_beta   90.00
_cell.angle_gamma   90.00
#
_symmetry.space_group_name_H-M   'P 1'
#
loop_
_entity.id
_entity.type
_entity.pdbx_description
1 polymer ?
#
loop_
_entity_poly.entity_id
_entity_poly.type
_entity_poly.pdbx_seq_one_letter_code
_entity_poly.pdbx_strand_id
1 'polypeptide(L)'
;IANIFVPLIPALIGCGIIAGLNGLLVNLGWLPAVTPALAAMASGFMALIAVFVGYNTAKEFGGTPILGGAVAAIIVFPGVANIDAFGQTLSPGQGGVLGALGAAVLAVYVEKWCRRWVPEALDVLVTPTLTVLISGLVTIFGLMYVAGEVSSAIGTFADWLLANGGAGAGFVLGGLFLPLVMLGLHQALIPIHTTLIEQQGYTVLLPILAMAGAGQVGAAMAVYFRLPRNESIRRTIRSALPAGLL
;
A
#
# COMPACT_ATOMS: atom_id res chain seq x y z
N ILE A 1 4.56 -10.30 -6.23
CA ILE A 1 3.73 -9.19 -5.69
C ILE A 1 2.97 -9.63 -4.44
N ALA A 2 2.12 -10.67 -4.47
CA ALA A 2 1.40 -11.14 -3.28
C ALA A 2 2.33 -11.42 -2.07
N ASN A 3 3.45 -12.12 -2.27
CA ASN A 3 4.43 -12.39 -1.20
C ASN A 3 5.07 -11.14 -0.57
N ILE A 4 5.00 -9.98 -1.25
CA ILE A 4 5.51 -8.71 -0.74
C ILE A 4 4.51 -8.07 0.24
N PHE A 5 3.21 -8.17 -0.07
CA PHE A 5 2.13 -7.49 0.65
C PHE A 5 1.42 -8.37 1.67
N VAL A 6 1.32 -9.69 1.45
CA VAL A 6 0.69 -10.62 2.40
C VAL A 6 1.29 -10.53 3.81
N PRO A 7 2.62 -10.43 3.99
CA PRO A 7 3.21 -10.25 5.33
C PRO A 7 2.82 -8.93 6.02
N LEU A 8 2.33 -7.93 5.27
CA LEU A 8 1.91 -6.62 5.79
C LEU A 8 0.44 -6.61 6.24
N ILE A 9 -0.37 -7.56 5.78
CA ILE A 9 -1.81 -7.62 6.05
C ILE A 9 -2.14 -7.55 7.55
N PRO A 10 -1.48 -8.33 8.45
CA PRO A 10 -1.83 -8.28 9.87
C PRO A 10 -1.62 -6.88 10.50
N ALA A 11 -0.57 -6.16 10.09
CA ALA A 11 -0.31 -4.81 10.57
C ALA A 11 -1.32 -3.80 10.00
N LEU A 12 -1.66 -3.92 8.71
CA LEU A 12 -2.70 -3.11 8.08
C LEU A 12 -4.06 -3.26 8.78
N ILE A 13 -4.44 -4.49 9.12
CA ILE A 13 -5.69 -4.78 9.85
C ILE A 13 -5.64 -4.13 11.23
N GLY A 14 -4.57 -4.35 12.01
CA GLY A 14 -4.43 -3.79 13.35
C GLY A 14 -4.50 -2.26 13.36
N CYS A 15 -3.70 -1.60 12.51
CA CYS A 15 -3.70 -0.14 12.39
C CYS A 15 -5.03 0.40 11.84
N GLY A 16 -5.66 -0.31 10.89
CA GLY A 16 -6.96 0.08 10.32
C GLY A 16 -8.10 0.06 11.34
N ILE A 17 -8.17 -0.98 12.19
CA ILE A 17 -9.16 -1.06 13.27
C ILE A 17 -8.97 0.07 14.27
N ILE A 18 -7.72 0.36 14.67
CA ILE A 18 -7.40 1.48 15.56
C ILE A 18 -7.80 2.82 14.90
N ALA A 19 -7.53 2.99 13.61
CA ALA A 19 -7.93 4.19 12.87
C ALA A 19 -9.45 4.38 12.85
N GLY A 20 -10.21 3.31 12.59
CA GLY A 20 -11.67 3.34 12.60
C GLY A 20 -12.24 3.70 13.98
N LEU A 21 -11.72 3.08 15.04
CA LEU A 21 -12.11 3.40 16.42
C LEU A 21 -11.77 4.86 16.77
N ASN A 22 -10.58 5.32 16.42
CA ASN A 22 -10.17 6.69 16.65
C ASN A 22 -11.08 7.69 15.92
N GLY A 23 -11.43 7.39 14.66
CA GLY A 23 -12.39 8.18 13.89
C GLY A 23 -13.74 8.32 14.60
N LEU A 24 -14.28 7.23 15.16
CA LEU A 24 -15.52 7.29 15.94
C LEU A 24 -15.39 8.19 17.17
N LEU A 25 -14.31 8.03 17.94
CA LEU A 25 -14.08 8.84 19.15
C LEU A 25 -13.96 10.33 18.84
N VAL A 26 -13.23 10.67 17.77
CA VAL A 26 -13.09 12.05 17.29
C VAL A 26 -14.45 12.63 16.89
N ASN A 27 -15.24 11.90 16.10
CA ASN A 27 -16.55 12.38 15.63
C ASN A 27 -17.57 12.53 16.77
N LEU A 28 -17.50 11.69 17.80
CA LEU A 28 -18.37 11.78 18.98
C LEU A 28 -17.88 12.78 20.02
N GLY A 29 -16.67 13.34 19.86
CA GLY A 29 -16.04 14.21 20.87
C GLY A 29 -15.66 13.46 22.15
N TRP A 30 -15.45 12.15 22.08
CA TRP A 30 -15.15 11.30 23.23
C TRP A 30 -13.64 11.16 23.44
N LEU A 31 -13.22 11.12 24.71
CA LEU A 31 -11.85 10.84 25.13
C LEU A 31 -10.78 11.66 24.36
N PRO A 32 -10.90 13.01 24.29
CA PRO A 32 -10.02 13.84 23.45
C PRO A 32 -8.54 13.72 23.82
N ALA A 33 -8.22 13.40 25.08
CA ALA A 33 -6.84 13.17 25.52
C ALA A 33 -6.19 11.90 24.94
N VAL A 34 -6.99 10.91 24.51
CA VAL A 34 -6.51 9.61 24.01
C VAL A 34 -6.45 9.59 22.47
N THR A 35 -7.31 10.36 21.80
CA THR A 35 -7.39 10.38 20.33
C THR A 35 -6.06 10.67 19.60
N PRO A 36 -5.14 11.54 20.08
CA PRO A 36 -3.86 11.74 19.42
C PRO A 36 -2.94 10.51 19.52
N ALA A 37 -3.00 9.77 20.64
CA ALA A 37 -2.22 8.55 20.82
C ALA A 37 -2.71 7.44 19.88
N LEU A 38 -4.03 7.27 19.76
CA LEU A 38 -4.61 6.31 18.81
C LEU A 38 -4.30 6.69 17.36
N ALA A 39 -4.32 7.99 17.03
CA ALA A 39 -3.92 8.47 15.72
C ALA A 39 -2.47 8.08 15.39
N ALA A 40 -1.53 8.24 16.33
CA ALA A 40 -0.13 7.87 16.13
C ALA A 40 0.06 6.34 15.97
N MET A 41 -0.68 5.54 16.74
CA MET A 41 -0.69 4.07 16.62
C MET A 41 -1.24 3.61 15.26
N ALA A 42 -2.25 4.30 14.75
CA ALA A 42 -2.83 4.02 13.44
C ALA A 42 -1.92 4.46 12.28
N SER A 43 -1.25 5.61 12.40
CA SER A 43 -0.48 6.20 11.29
C SER A 43 0.96 5.73 11.20
N GLY A 44 1.59 5.30 12.30
CA GLY A 44 3.02 4.98 12.32
C GLY A 44 3.43 3.89 11.31
N PHE A 45 2.66 2.80 11.23
CA PHE A 45 2.89 1.75 10.23
C PHE A 45 2.63 2.25 8.81
N MET A 46 1.57 3.04 8.61
CA MET A 46 1.20 3.58 7.30
C MET A 46 2.29 4.53 6.76
N ALA A 47 2.89 5.34 7.64
CA ALA A 47 3.99 6.23 7.29
C ALA A 47 5.29 5.51 6.91
N LEU A 48 5.43 4.22 7.27
CA LEU A 48 6.61 3.39 7.00
C LEU A 48 6.30 2.22 6.06
N ILE A 49 5.11 2.19 5.45
CA ILE A 49 4.69 1.07 4.62
C ILE A 49 5.65 0.85 3.43
N ALA A 50 6.16 1.94 2.85
CA ALA A 50 7.21 1.91 1.81
C ALA A 50 8.45 1.14 2.27
N VAL A 51 8.89 1.34 3.52
CA VAL A 51 10.07 0.66 4.10
C VAL A 51 9.85 -0.84 4.21
N PHE A 52 8.70 -1.26 4.74
CA PHE A 52 8.37 -2.68 4.88
C PHE A 52 8.15 -3.36 3.53
N VAL A 53 7.57 -2.64 2.55
CA VAL A 53 7.47 -3.10 1.18
C VAL A 53 8.85 -3.29 0.56
N GLY A 54 9.76 -2.32 0.72
CA GLY A 54 11.14 -2.44 0.23
C GLY A 54 11.87 -3.64 0.85
N TYR A 55 11.70 -3.85 2.16
CA TYR A 55 12.24 -5.00 2.87
C TYR A 55 11.72 -6.34 2.29
N ASN A 56 10.41 -6.48 2.17
CA ASN A 56 9.80 -7.71 1.66
C ASN A 56 10.12 -7.91 0.17
N THR A 57 10.26 -6.84 -0.60
CA THR A 57 10.67 -6.89 -2.00
C THR A 57 12.09 -7.43 -2.12
N ALA A 58 13.04 -6.90 -1.36
CA ALA A 58 14.40 -7.43 -1.39
C ALA A 58 14.46 -8.90 -0.99
N LYS A 59 13.67 -9.30 0.02
CA LYS A 59 13.53 -10.70 0.42
C LYS A 59 12.97 -11.57 -0.70
N GLU A 60 11.89 -11.15 -1.35
CA GLU A 60 11.22 -11.89 -2.42
C GLU A 60 12.12 -12.09 -3.65
N PHE A 61 12.89 -11.06 -4.01
CA PHE A 61 13.82 -11.12 -5.14
C PHE A 61 15.19 -11.71 -4.78
N GLY A 62 15.38 -12.20 -3.54
CA GLY A 62 16.58 -12.89 -3.08
C GLY A 62 17.82 -11.98 -2.95
N GLY A 63 17.61 -10.71 -2.57
CA GLY A 63 18.68 -9.84 -2.06
C GLY A 63 18.60 -9.70 -0.53
N THR A 64 19.41 -8.82 0.03
CA THR A 64 19.47 -8.57 1.47
C THR A 64 18.30 -7.68 1.90
N PRO A 65 17.36 -8.17 2.74
CA PRO A 65 16.12 -7.45 3.05
C PRO A 65 16.35 -6.06 3.66
N ILE A 66 17.34 -5.92 4.55
CA ILE A 66 17.61 -4.64 5.20
C ILE A 66 18.12 -3.58 4.21
N LEU A 67 18.81 -3.97 3.14
CA LEU A 67 19.25 -3.02 2.10
C LEU A 67 18.06 -2.52 1.28
N GLY A 68 17.13 -3.40 0.91
CA GLY A 68 15.88 -2.98 0.26
C GLY A 68 15.05 -2.03 1.11
N GLY A 69 14.93 -2.32 2.41
CA GLY A 69 14.28 -1.42 3.36
C GLY A 69 15.01 -0.08 3.51
N ALA A 70 16.34 -0.09 3.59
CA ALA A 70 17.14 1.13 3.72
C ALA A 70 17.00 2.07 2.50
N VAL A 71 16.99 1.50 1.29
CA VAL A 71 16.80 2.29 0.05
C VAL A 71 15.37 2.82 -0.03
N ALA A 72 14.36 2.00 0.30
CA ALA A 72 12.97 2.44 0.34
C ALA A 72 12.71 3.52 1.41
N ALA A 73 13.46 3.51 2.53
CA ALA A 73 13.36 4.53 3.58
C ALA A 73 13.74 5.93 3.11
N ILE A 74 14.53 6.06 2.03
CA ILE A 74 14.85 7.35 1.43
C ILE A 74 13.58 8.08 1.01
N ILE A 75 12.59 7.37 0.44
CA ILE A 75 11.35 7.95 -0.09
C ILE A 75 10.58 8.69 1.00
N VAL A 76 10.49 8.10 2.19
CA VAL A 76 9.74 8.66 3.33
C VAL A 76 10.60 9.53 4.25
N PHE A 77 11.89 9.66 3.97
CA PHE A 77 12.81 10.42 4.81
C PHE A 77 12.53 11.92 4.67
N PRO A 78 12.24 12.65 5.76
CA PRO A 78 11.90 14.07 5.68
C PRO A 78 12.97 14.94 5.01
N GLY A 79 14.24 14.54 5.09
CA GLY A 79 15.35 15.29 4.50
C GLY A 79 15.34 15.38 2.97
N VAL A 80 14.56 14.54 2.27
CA VAL A 80 14.39 14.66 0.81
C VAL A 80 13.74 15.99 0.41
N ALA A 81 13.02 16.64 1.33
CA ALA A 81 12.47 17.98 1.13
C ALA A 81 13.51 19.08 0.90
N ASN A 82 14.81 18.79 1.10
CA ASN A 82 15.91 19.71 0.82
C ASN A 82 16.60 19.42 -0.52
N ILE A 83 16.03 18.53 -1.34
CA ILE A 83 16.63 18.08 -2.61
C ILE A 83 15.75 18.54 -3.76
N ASP A 84 16.38 19.24 -4.71
CA ASP A 84 15.76 19.59 -5.99
C ASP A 84 16.13 18.57 -7.05
N ALA A 85 15.13 17.98 -7.71
CA ALA A 85 15.29 17.07 -8.83
C ALA A 85 14.44 17.57 -10.00
N PHE A 86 15.03 17.66 -11.20
CA PHE A 86 14.33 18.13 -12.42
C PHE A 86 13.64 19.50 -12.28
N GLY A 87 14.20 20.40 -11.45
CA GLY A 87 13.63 21.73 -11.21
C GLY A 87 12.43 21.75 -10.26
N GLN A 88 12.17 20.65 -9.55
CA GLN A 88 11.15 20.55 -8.51
C GLN A 88 11.76 20.04 -7.21
N THR A 89 11.33 20.62 -6.08
CA THR A 89 11.69 20.12 -4.76
C THR A 89 10.92 18.84 -4.46
N LEU A 90 11.63 17.80 -4.01
CA LEU A 90 11.00 16.52 -3.69
C LEU A 90 10.13 16.62 -2.43
N SER A 91 9.03 15.87 -2.39
CA SER A 91 8.23 15.69 -1.17
C SER A 91 8.56 14.37 -0.49
N PRO A 92 8.65 14.32 0.85
CA PRO A 92 8.62 13.05 1.58
C PRO A 92 7.38 12.24 1.18
N GLY A 93 7.56 10.95 0.92
CA GLY A 93 6.52 10.04 0.42
C GLY A 93 6.27 10.13 -1.10
N GLN A 94 6.96 11.00 -1.83
CA GLN A 94 6.78 11.11 -3.29
C GLN A 94 7.18 9.81 -4.01
N GLY A 95 6.30 9.33 -4.88
CA GLY A 95 6.38 8.00 -5.49
C GLY A 95 5.96 6.83 -4.60
N GLY A 96 5.91 7.04 -3.28
CA GLY A 96 5.41 6.12 -2.26
C GLY A 96 5.81 4.67 -2.44
N VAL A 97 4.86 3.76 -2.22
CA VAL A 97 5.06 2.31 -2.32
C VAL A 97 5.46 1.84 -3.72
N LEU A 98 4.95 2.47 -4.79
CA LEU A 98 5.36 2.14 -6.16
C LEU A 98 6.85 2.43 -6.39
N GLY A 99 7.31 3.59 -5.93
CA GLY A 99 8.72 3.96 -5.92
C GLY A 99 9.55 2.98 -5.08
N ALA A 100 9.05 2.60 -3.89
CA ALA A 100 9.74 1.68 -2.99
C ALA A 100 9.94 0.27 -3.58
N LEU A 101 8.93 -0.24 -4.30
CA LEU A 101 9.03 -1.50 -5.05
C LEU A 101 10.15 -1.43 -6.08
N GLY A 102 10.14 -0.38 -6.92
CA GLY A 102 11.16 -0.18 -7.95
C GLY A 102 12.56 -0.02 -7.34
N ALA A 103 12.67 0.75 -6.26
CA ALA A 103 13.91 1.04 -5.57
C ALA A 103 14.53 -0.22 -4.95
N ALA A 104 13.71 -1.05 -4.30
CA ALA A 104 14.18 -2.31 -3.72
C ALA A 104 14.55 -3.35 -4.79
N VAL A 105 13.79 -3.44 -5.89
CA VAL A 105 14.17 -4.30 -7.03
C VAL A 105 15.52 -3.87 -7.60
N LEU A 106 15.72 -2.57 -7.81
CA LEU A 106 16.99 -2.02 -8.28
C LEU A 106 18.12 -2.33 -7.28
N ALA A 107 17.89 -2.14 -5.98
CA ALA A 107 18.86 -2.45 -4.95
C ALA A 107 19.29 -3.93 -5.00
N VAL A 108 18.35 -4.87 -5.19
CA VAL A 108 18.68 -6.30 -5.34
C VAL A 108 19.56 -6.56 -6.58
N TYR A 109 19.27 -5.91 -7.71
CA TYR A 109 20.08 -6.05 -8.92
C TYR A 109 21.48 -5.49 -8.73
N VAL A 110 21.61 -4.30 -8.13
CA VAL A 110 22.91 -3.68 -7.83
C VAL A 110 23.70 -4.54 -6.85
N GLU A 111 23.07 -5.03 -5.78
CA GLU A 111 23.70 -5.89 -4.78
C GLU A 111 24.27 -7.16 -5.44
N LYS A 112 23.44 -7.88 -6.19
CA LYS A 112 23.86 -9.11 -6.89
C LYS A 112 24.94 -8.84 -7.92
N TRP A 113 24.93 -7.68 -8.55
CA TRP A 113 25.99 -7.27 -9.47
C TRP A 113 27.29 -7.01 -8.71
N CYS A 114 27.28 -6.20 -7.65
CA CYS A 114 28.46 -5.94 -6.81
C CYS A 114 29.09 -7.23 -6.27
N ARG A 115 28.28 -8.16 -5.74
CA ARG A 115 28.75 -9.46 -5.22
C ARG A 115 29.49 -10.32 -6.26
N ARG A 116 29.29 -10.09 -7.56
CA ARG A 116 30.01 -10.81 -8.63
C ARG A 116 31.40 -10.25 -8.91
N TRP A 117 31.64 -8.98 -8.60
CA TRP A 117 32.88 -8.27 -8.95
C TRP A 117 33.74 -7.91 -7.75
N VAL A 118 33.12 -7.73 -6.58
CA VAL A 118 33.82 -7.32 -5.35
C VAL A 118 34.52 -8.54 -4.73
N PRO A 119 35.84 -8.47 -4.44
CA PRO A 119 36.54 -9.52 -3.71
C PRO A 119 35.94 -9.76 -2.33
N GLU A 120 35.95 -11.00 -1.85
CA GLU A 120 35.33 -11.41 -0.58
C GLU A 120 35.78 -10.55 0.63
N ALA A 121 37.06 -10.16 0.66
CA ALA A 121 37.63 -9.30 1.71
C ALA A 121 36.98 -7.91 1.81
N LEU A 122 36.36 -7.42 0.73
CA LEU A 122 35.74 -6.09 0.64
C LEU A 122 34.21 -6.14 0.57
N ASP A 123 33.61 -7.32 0.38
CA ASP A 123 32.17 -7.48 0.13
C ASP A 123 31.30 -6.88 1.25
N VAL A 124 31.70 -7.09 2.50
CA VAL A 124 30.97 -6.58 3.69
C VAL A 124 30.87 -5.05 3.71
N LEU A 125 31.81 -4.35 3.08
CA LEU A 125 31.83 -2.88 3.05
C LEU A 125 31.32 -2.35 1.72
N VAL A 126 31.92 -2.77 0.61
CA VAL A 126 31.72 -2.17 -0.71
C VAL A 126 30.35 -2.50 -1.28
N THR A 127 29.91 -3.75 -1.18
CA THR A 127 28.63 -4.19 -1.74
C THR A 127 27.44 -3.43 -1.14
N PRO A 128 27.23 -3.38 0.19
CA PRO A 128 26.10 -2.61 0.74
C PRO A 128 26.23 -1.11 0.49
N THR A 129 27.44 -0.54 0.54
CA THR A 129 27.65 0.89 0.24
C THR A 129 27.27 1.23 -1.19
N LEU A 130 27.75 0.49 -2.19
CA LEU A 130 27.41 0.72 -3.59
C LEU A 130 25.94 0.43 -3.87
N THR A 131 25.37 -0.59 -3.22
CA THR A 131 23.94 -0.90 -3.34
C THR A 131 23.11 0.30 -2.94
N VAL A 132 23.31 0.83 -1.73
CA VAL A 132 22.55 1.98 -1.22
C VAL A 132 22.86 3.24 -2.03
N LEU A 133 24.12 3.50 -2.38
CA LEU A 133 24.50 4.70 -3.14
C LEU A 133 23.85 4.74 -4.53
N ILE A 134 24.04 3.68 -5.33
CA ILE A 134 23.57 3.65 -6.71
C ILE A 134 22.04 3.60 -6.75
N SER A 135 21.42 2.68 -6.01
CA SER A 135 19.97 2.58 -6.01
C SER A 135 19.30 3.78 -5.33
N GLY A 136 19.91 4.37 -4.31
CA GLY A 136 19.44 5.58 -3.66
C GLY A 136 19.48 6.80 -4.58
N LEU A 137 20.56 7.01 -5.33
CA LEU A 137 20.64 8.09 -6.32
C LEU A 137 19.58 7.95 -7.41
N VAL A 138 19.39 6.75 -7.94
CA VAL A 138 18.34 6.48 -8.93
C VAL A 138 16.94 6.63 -8.33
N THR A 139 16.78 6.35 -7.03
CA THR A 139 15.51 6.54 -6.33
C THR A 139 15.16 8.02 -6.24
N ILE A 140 16.10 8.85 -5.75
CA ILE A 140 15.92 10.29 -5.57
C ILE A 140 15.68 10.99 -6.92
N PHE A 141 16.58 10.78 -7.88
CA PHE A 141 16.57 11.50 -9.15
C PHE A 141 15.82 10.78 -10.27
N GLY A 142 15.00 9.77 -9.96
CA GLY A 142 14.31 9.00 -10.98
C GLY A 142 13.01 8.42 -10.46
N LEU A 143 13.09 7.43 -9.58
CA LEU A 143 11.92 6.64 -9.18
C LEU A 143 10.90 7.46 -8.40
N MET A 144 11.31 8.37 -7.51
CA MET A 144 10.39 9.25 -6.78
C MET A 144 9.56 10.11 -7.74
N TYR A 145 10.22 10.71 -8.74
CA TYR A 145 9.54 11.52 -9.77
C TYR A 145 8.61 10.66 -10.63
N VAL A 146 9.14 9.61 -11.28
CA VAL A 146 8.37 8.78 -12.22
C VAL A 146 7.20 8.09 -11.54
N ALA A 147 7.41 7.47 -10.37
CA ALA A 147 6.32 6.83 -9.64
C ALA A 147 5.31 7.86 -9.12
N GLY A 148 5.76 9.06 -8.75
CA GLY A 148 4.89 10.17 -8.35
C GLY A 148 3.95 10.59 -9.48
N GLU A 149 4.48 10.83 -10.67
CA GLU A 149 3.71 11.20 -11.85
C GLU A 149 2.72 10.08 -12.24
N VAL A 150 3.15 8.82 -12.21
CA VAL A 150 2.27 7.67 -12.49
C VAL A 150 1.11 7.61 -11.50
N SER A 151 1.38 7.75 -10.19
CA SER A 151 0.33 7.75 -9.16
C SER A 151 -0.63 8.92 -9.32
N SER A 152 -0.10 10.12 -9.54
CA SER A 152 -0.91 11.32 -9.76
C SER A 152 -1.82 11.19 -10.99
N ALA A 153 -1.28 10.66 -12.10
CA ALA A 153 -2.05 10.41 -13.31
C ALA A 153 -3.17 9.40 -13.09
N ILE A 154 -2.93 8.32 -12.33
CA ILE A 154 -3.97 7.34 -11.98
C ILE A 154 -5.07 7.99 -11.12
N GLY A 155 -4.70 8.79 -10.11
CA GLY A 155 -5.67 9.51 -9.28
C GLY A 155 -6.52 10.47 -10.10
N THR A 156 -5.86 11.32 -10.90
CA THR A 156 -6.51 12.29 -11.78
C THR A 156 -7.45 11.62 -12.78
N PHE A 157 -7.03 10.50 -13.36
CA PHE A 157 -7.88 9.72 -14.27
C PHE A 157 -9.10 9.13 -13.56
N ALA A 158 -8.92 8.62 -12.34
CA ALA A 158 -10.03 8.11 -11.54
C ALA A 158 -11.04 9.23 -11.22
N ASP A 159 -10.55 10.41 -10.80
CA ASP A 159 -11.40 11.58 -10.55
C ASP A 159 -12.15 12.02 -11.80
N TRP A 160 -11.47 12.10 -12.94
CA TRP A 160 -12.09 12.44 -14.22
C TRP A 160 -13.17 11.42 -14.61
N LEU A 161 -12.87 10.13 -14.47
CA LEU A 161 -13.81 9.04 -14.79
C LEU A 161 -15.07 9.13 -13.93
N LEU A 162 -14.94 9.47 -12.66
CA LEU A 162 -16.05 9.61 -11.74
C LEU A 162 -16.85 10.90 -11.98
N ALA A 163 -16.17 12.01 -12.28
CA ALA A 163 -16.82 13.27 -12.59
C ALA A 163 -17.68 13.18 -13.87
N ASN A 164 -17.22 12.45 -14.89
CA ASN A 164 -17.92 12.34 -16.17
C ASN A 164 -18.86 11.11 -16.26
N GLY A 165 -18.49 10.00 -15.63
CA GLY A 165 -19.24 8.75 -15.68
C GLY A 165 -20.23 8.56 -14.53
N GLY A 166 -20.12 9.35 -13.45
CA GLY A 166 -21.03 9.35 -12.31
C GLY A 166 -21.30 7.95 -11.76
N ALA A 167 -22.56 7.66 -11.47
CA ALA A 167 -22.99 6.36 -10.96
C ALA A 167 -22.67 5.18 -11.92
N GLY A 168 -22.66 5.42 -13.23
CA GLY A 168 -22.33 4.41 -14.23
C GLY A 168 -20.88 3.94 -14.12
N ALA A 169 -19.94 4.88 -13.96
CA ALA A 169 -18.53 4.56 -13.69
C ALA A 169 -18.38 3.80 -12.37
N GLY A 170 -19.03 4.24 -11.30
CA GLY A 170 -19.02 3.54 -10.01
C GLY A 170 -19.55 2.10 -10.10
N PHE A 171 -20.63 1.89 -10.84
CA PHE A 171 -21.21 0.57 -11.08
C PHE A 171 -20.24 -0.36 -11.82
N VAL A 172 -19.60 0.13 -12.89
CA VAL A 172 -18.63 -0.65 -13.67
C VAL A 172 -17.40 -0.98 -12.81
N LEU A 173 -16.83 0.00 -12.11
CA LEU A 173 -15.65 -0.19 -11.26
C LEU A 173 -15.92 -1.18 -10.12
N GLY A 174 -17.02 -1.01 -9.39
CA GLY A 174 -17.42 -1.94 -8.33
C GLY A 174 -17.78 -3.33 -8.86
N GLY A 175 -18.50 -3.40 -9.98
CA GLY A 175 -18.90 -4.66 -10.61
C GLY A 175 -17.72 -5.49 -11.11
N LEU A 176 -16.71 -4.85 -11.71
CA LEU A 176 -15.51 -5.52 -12.20
C LEU A 176 -14.51 -5.90 -11.09
N PHE A 177 -14.63 -5.31 -9.90
CA PHE A 177 -13.76 -5.63 -8.79
C PHE A 177 -13.91 -7.09 -8.34
N LEU A 178 -15.13 -7.65 -8.34
CA LEU A 178 -15.38 -9.04 -7.94
C LEU A 178 -14.63 -10.06 -8.84
N PRO A 179 -14.75 -10.01 -10.18
CA PRO A 179 -13.89 -10.79 -11.08
C PRO A 179 -12.40 -10.58 -10.82
N LEU A 180 -11.97 -9.33 -10.62
CA LEU A 180 -10.57 -9.00 -10.33
C LEU A 180 -10.08 -9.65 -9.02
N VAL A 181 -10.93 -9.70 -8.00
CA VAL A 181 -10.65 -10.35 -6.72
C VAL A 181 -10.58 -11.87 -6.88
N MET A 182 -11.51 -12.48 -7.61
CA MET A 182 -11.51 -13.92 -7.91
C MET A 182 -10.24 -14.36 -8.65
N LEU A 183 -9.73 -13.53 -9.57
CA LEU A 183 -8.48 -13.77 -10.29
C LEU A 183 -7.22 -13.39 -9.49
N GLY A 184 -7.36 -12.84 -8.28
CA GLY A 184 -6.25 -12.36 -7.45
C GLY A 184 -5.57 -11.09 -7.96
N LEU A 185 -6.01 -10.53 -9.09
CA LEU A 185 -5.41 -9.36 -9.74
C LEU A 185 -5.56 -8.08 -8.91
N HIS A 186 -6.53 -8.02 -7.99
CA HIS A 186 -6.73 -6.88 -7.09
C HIS A 186 -5.50 -6.57 -6.22
N GLN A 187 -4.64 -7.57 -5.98
CA GLN A 187 -3.39 -7.40 -5.24
C GLN A 187 -2.42 -6.42 -5.94
N ALA A 188 -2.54 -6.27 -7.27
CA ALA A 188 -1.77 -5.28 -8.04
C ALA A 188 -2.22 -3.83 -7.78
N LEU A 189 -3.40 -3.62 -7.19
CA LEU A 189 -3.90 -2.29 -6.84
C LEU A 189 -3.38 -1.80 -5.48
N ILE A 190 -2.88 -2.69 -4.62
CA ILE A 190 -2.39 -2.34 -3.28
C ILE A 190 -1.34 -1.23 -3.35
N PRO A 191 -0.26 -1.33 -4.17
CA PRO A 191 0.74 -0.28 -4.27
C PRO A 191 0.16 1.07 -4.71
N ILE A 192 -0.85 1.04 -5.59
CA ILE A 192 -1.50 2.24 -6.13
C ILE A 192 -2.29 2.92 -5.01
N HIS A 193 -3.14 2.18 -4.29
CA HIS A 193 -3.91 2.73 -3.18
C HIS A 193 -3.01 3.28 -2.08
N THR A 194 -1.98 2.52 -1.68
CA THR A 194 -1.07 2.97 -0.62
C THR A 194 -0.30 4.21 -1.05
N THR A 195 0.11 4.32 -2.31
CA THR A 195 0.82 5.51 -2.81
C THR A 195 -0.12 6.72 -2.91
N LEU A 196 -1.37 6.53 -3.37
CA LEU A 196 -2.37 7.61 -3.38
C LEU A 196 -2.68 8.10 -1.96
N ILE A 197 -2.85 7.18 -1.00
CA ILE A 197 -3.06 7.54 0.41
C ILE A 197 -1.86 8.30 0.96
N GLU A 198 -0.63 7.87 0.65
CA GLU A 198 0.59 8.53 1.12
C GLU A 198 0.76 9.95 0.53
N GLN A 199 0.43 10.14 -0.74
CA GLN A 199 0.60 11.43 -1.44
C GLN A 199 -0.57 12.39 -1.22
N GLN A 200 -1.80 11.89 -1.16
CA GLN A 200 -3.03 12.69 -1.19
C GLN A 200 -3.83 12.59 0.13
N GLY A 201 -3.45 11.67 1.02
CA GLY A 201 -4.18 11.37 2.27
C GLY A 201 -5.37 10.43 2.08
N TYR A 202 -5.80 10.15 0.84
CA TYR A 202 -6.93 9.29 0.52
C TYR A 202 -6.80 8.66 -0.87
N THR A 203 -7.74 7.78 -1.21
CA THR A 203 -7.89 7.23 -2.56
C THR A 203 -9.37 7.13 -2.89
N VAL A 204 -9.80 7.73 -4.00
CA VAL A 204 -11.20 7.67 -4.46
C VAL A 204 -11.61 6.27 -4.92
N LEU A 205 -10.64 5.44 -5.31
CA LEU A 205 -10.87 4.11 -5.82
C LEU A 205 -11.29 3.14 -4.70
N LEU A 206 -10.66 3.20 -3.52
CA LEU A 206 -10.91 2.21 -2.46
C LEU A 206 -12.38 2.19 -1.99
N PRO A 207 -13.03 3.32 -1.66
CA PRO A 207 -14.44 3.32 -1.27
C PRO A 207 -15.36 2.73 -2.34
N ILE A 208 -15.09 3.00 -3.61
CA ILE A 208 -15.92 2.54 -4.73
C ILE A 208 -15.78 1.04 -4.94
N LEU A 209 -14.54 0.54 -4.93
CA LEU A 209 -14.26 -0.90 -5.06
C LEU A 209 -14.78 -1.66 -3.83
N ALA A 210 -14.71 -1.07 -2.63
CA ALA A 210 -15.26 -1.63 -1.41
C ALA A 210 -16.79 -1.82 -1.44
N MET A 211 -17.52 -1.04 -2.25
CA MET A 211 -18.97 -1.25 -2.42
C MET A 211 -19.32 -2.67 -2.90
N ALA A 212 -18.43 -3.30 -3.67
CA ALA A 212 -18.60 -4.67 -4.13
C ALA A 212 -18.62 -5.66 -2.95
N GLY A 213 -17.73 -5.45 -1.96
CA GLY A 213 -17.68 -6.23 -0.72
C GLY A 213 -18.94 -6.05 0.11
N ALA A 214 -19.40 -4.81 0.29
CA ALA A 214 -20.68 -4.53 0.97
C ALA A 214 -21.87 -5.21 0.26
N GLY A 215 -21.85 -5.25 -1.07
CA GLY A 215 -22.82 -6.00 -1.88
C GLY A 215 -22.80 -7.50 -1.58
N GLN A 216 -21.62 -8.11 -1.43
CA GLN A 216 -21.50 -9.52 -1.05
C GLN A 216 -22.04 -9.80 0.35
N VAL A 217 -21.81 -8.89 1.31
CA VAL A 217 -22.38 -9.00 2.67
C VAL A 217 -23.90 -8.96 2.61
N GLY A 218 -24.48 -8.00 1.88
CA GLY A 218 -25.93 -7.91 1.69
C GLY A 218 -26.52 -9.15 1.02
N ALA A 219 -25.87 -9.67 -0.03
CA ALA A 219 -26.28 -10.90 -0.69
C ALA A 219 -26.21 -12.13 0.25
N ALA A 220 -25.15 -12.24 1.05
CA ALA A 220 -25.01 -13.30 2.04
C ALA A 220 -26.12 -13.23 3.10
N MET A 221 -26.45 -12.03 3.60
CA MET A 221 -27.60 -11.85 4.50
C MET A 221 -28.92 -12.28 3.83
N ALA A 222 -29.15 -11.88 2.59
CA ALA A 222 -30.35 -12.27 1.85
C ALA A 222 -30.47 -13.80 1.70
N VAL A 223 -29.37 -14.49 1.34
CA VAL A 223 -29.32 -15.96 1.25
C VAL A 223 -29.59 -16.61 2.62
N TYR A 224 -29.03 -16.06 3.70
CA TYR A 224 -29.25 -16.56 5.06
C TYR A 224 -30.74 -16.55 5.45
N PHE A 225 -31.47 -15.48 5.14
CA PHE A 225 -32.91 -15.38 5.41
C PHE A 225 -33.76 -16.18 4.42
N ARG A 226 -33.31 -16.35 3.18
CA ARG A 226 -34.04 -17.09 2.12
C ARG A 226 -34.00 -18.60 2.32
N LEU A 227 -32.97 -19.13 2.99
CA LEU A 227 -32.73 -20.57 3.17
C LEU A 227 -32.87 -21.03 4.63
N PRO A 228 -34.05 -20.88 5.27
CA PRO A 228 -34.21 -21.13 6.70
C PRO A 228 -33.91 -22.59 7.11
N ARG A 229 -34.06 -23.55 6.19
CA ARG A 229 -33.89 -24.99 6.44
C ARG A 229 -32.49 -25.52 6.12
N ASN A 230 -31.60 -24.72 5.52
CA ASN A 230 -30.25 -25.17 5.16
C ASN A 230 -29.24 -24.74 6.23
N GLU A 231 -29.13 -25.55 7.28
CA GLU A 231 -28.26 -25.28 8.43
C GLU A 231 -26.76 -25.18 8.07
N SER A 232 -26.32 -25.95 7.06
CA SER A 232 -24.92 -25.91 6.59
C SER A 232 -24.55 -24.54 6.02
N ILE A 233 -25.35 -24.03 5.06
CA ILE A 233 -25.11 -22.71 4.45
C ILE A 233 -25.25 -21.60 5.47
N ARG A 234 -26.27 -21.67 6.34
CA ARG A 234 -26.50 -20.67 7.39
C ARG A 234 -25.34 -20.59 8.38
N ARG A 235 -24.76 -21.74 8.75
CA ARG A 235 -23.59 -21.79 9.63
C ARG A 235 -22.39 -21.10 8.98
N THR A 236 -22.11 -21.39 7.71
CA THR A 236 -21.02 -20.75 6.94
C THR A 236 -21.20 -19.24 6.87
N ILE A 237 -22.39 -18.76 6.51
CA ILE A 237 -22.68 -17.32 6.43
C ILE A 237 -22.53 -16.67 7.80
N ARG A 238 -23.08 -17.28 8.86
CA ARG A 238 -22.98 -16.74 10.23
C ARG A 238 -21.54 -16.61 10.70
N SER A 239 -20.66 -17.55 10.34
CA SER A 239 -19.23 -17.45 10.68
C SER A 239 -18.47 -16.41 9.84
N ALA A 240 -18.89 -16.17 8.60
CA ALA A 240 -18.21 -15.24 7.68
C ALA A 240 -18.69 -13.78 7.83
N LEU A 241 -19.94 -13.56 8.24
CA LEU A 241 -20.56 -12.23 8.33
C LEU A 241 -19.76 -11.22 9.18
N PRO A 242 -19.28 -11.55 10.40
CA PRO A 242 -18.51 -10.61 11.19
C PRO A 242 -17.24 -10.13 10.48
N ALA A 243 -16.56 -11.04 9.76
CA ALA A 243 -15.35 -10.69 9.01
C ALA A 243 -15.64 -9.91 7.73
N GLY A 244 -16.82 -10.09 7.12
CA GLY A 244 -17.21 -9.32 5.94
C GLY A 244 -17.73 -7.91 6.26
N LEU A 245 -18.18 -7.67 7.49
CA LEU A 245 -18.74 -6.39 7.94
C LEU A 245 -17.69 -5.43 8.53
N LEU A 246 -16.53 -5.97 8.90
CA LEU A 246 -15.34 -5.26 9.37
C LEU A 246 -14.44 -4.90 8.19
#